data_AF-A0A916JJG4-F1
#
_entry.id   AF-A0A916JJG4-F1
#
_cell.length_a   1.000
_cell.length_b   1.000
_cell.length_c   1.000
_cell.angle_alpha   90.00
_cell.angle_beta   90.00
_cell.angle_gamma   90.00
#
_symmetry.space_group_name_H-M   'P 1'
#
loop_
_entity.id
_entity.type
_entity.pdbx_description
1 polymer ?
#
loop_
_entity_poly.entity_id
_entity_poly.type
_entity_poly.pdbx_seq_one_letter_code
_entity_poly.pdbx_strand_id
1 'polypeptide(L)'
;MKYALDEEYDFDFHLLGISCHEKDYRICWAINQALGLNLAKEEQDIEVFMKKSNRSSLHAMFTYFHEESETDYRLIANRSTLGILIPEKAQADYLFMVTDTAERSAQELRSKVNEIPFVLTSFIIDVESLKSKENLIF
;
A
#
# COMPACT_ATOMS: atom_id res chain seq x y z
N MET A 1 -21.54 -26.87 -17.44
CA MET A 1 -21.59 -25.91 -16.32
C MET A 1 -20.17 -25.50 -16.03
N LYS A 2 -19.83 -24.23 -16.25
CA LYS A 2 -18.51 -23.67 -16.02
C LYS A 2 -18.51 -23.24 -14.55
N TYR A 3 -17.80 -23.96 -13.69
CA TYR A 3 -17.56 -23.49 -12.33
C TYR A 3 -16.62 -22.29 -12.47
N ALA A 4 -17.16 -21.08 -12.38
CA ALA A 4 -16.34 -19.93 -12.02
C ALA A 4 -16.06 -20.11 -10.54
N LEU A 5 -14.80 -20.32 -10.18
CA LEU A 5 -14.37 -20.10 -8.80
C LEU A 5 -14.57 -18.60 -8.58
N ASP A 6 -15.64 -18.20 -7.90
CA ASP A 6 -15.65 -16.91 -7.21
C ASP A 6 -14.63 -17.08 -6.08
N GLU A 7 -13.37 -16.75 -6.37
CA GLU A 7 -12.36 -16.57 -5.32
C GLU A 7 -12.76 -15.31 -4.55
N GLU A 8 -13.61 -15.48 -3.53
CA GLU A 8 -13.81 -14.48 -2.50
C GLU A 8 -12.48 -14.38 -1.73
N TYR A 9 -11.65 -13.42 -2.12
CA TYR A 9 -10.45 -13.05 -1.36
C TYR A 9 -10.88 -12.33 -0.10
N ASP A 10 -10.52 -12.90 1.06
CA ASP A 10 -10.63 -12.20 2.35
C ASP A 10 -9.42 -11.27 2.48
N PHE A 11 -9.67 -9.96 2.54
CA PHE A 11 -8.60 -8.96 2.63
C PHE A 11 -8.27 -8.72 4.11
N ASP A 12 -7.50 -9.64 4.70
CA ASP A 12 -7.06 -9.62 6.09
C ASP A 12 -5.91 -8.61 6.36
N PHE A 13 -6.08 -7.37 5.91
CA PHE A 13 -5.10 -6.32 6.15
C PHE A 13 -5.74 -4.93 6.25
N HIS A 14 -5.04 -4.03 6.91
CA HIS A 14 -5.36 -2.62 6.92
C HIS A 14 -4.64 -1.90 5.77
N LEU A 15 -5.35 -1.01 5.08
CA LEU A 15 -4.79 -0.21 3.99
C LEU A 15 -4.96 1.29 4.26
N LEU A 16 -3.85 2.02 4.24
CA LEU A 16 -3.80 3.46 4.40
C LEU A 16 -3.35 4.11 3.09
N GLY A 17 -4.14 5.06 2.59
CA GLY A 17 -3.71 5.96 1.52
C GLY A 17 -2.96 7.15 2.12
N ILE A 18 -1.79 7.47 1.57
CA ILE A 18 -0.94 8.58 2.01
C ILE A 18 -0.76 9.55 0.84
N SER A 19 -1.09 10.82 1.05
CA SER A 19 -0.79 11.89 0.09
C SER A 19 0.40 12.72 0.56
N CYS A 20 1.42 12.80 -0.30
CA CYS A 20 2.61 13.61 -0.08
C CYS A 20 3.33 13.90 -1.40
N HIS A 21 4.15 14.95 -1.45
CA HIS A 21 4.86 15.36 -2.68
C HIS A 21 6.33 14.94 -2.70
N GLU A 22 6.67 13.88 -1.98
CA GLU A 22 8.05 13.46 -1.76
C GLU A 22 8.37 12.13 -2.44
N LYS A 23 9.66 11.90 -2.67
CA LYS A 23 10.17 10.67 -3.28
C LYS A 23 10.01 9.47 -2.34
N ASP A 24 9.95 8.30 -2.95
CA ASP A 24 9.70 7.00 -2.31
C ASP A 24 10.63 6.73 -1.12
N TYR A 25 11.93 6.94 -1.30
CA TYR A 25 12.91 6.76 -0.23
C TYR A 25 12.71 7.71 0.95
N ARG A 26 12.21 8.93 0.74
CA ARG A 26 12.03 9.92 1.81
C ARG A 26 10.81 9.58 2.67
N ILE A 27 9.69 9.22 2.04
CA ILE A 27 8.50 8.80 2.78
C ILE A 27 8.76 7.48 3.51
N CYS A 28 9.46 6.54 2.88
CA CYS A 28 9.88 5.29 3.51
C CYS A 28 10.72 5.56 4.77
N TRP A 29 11.77 6.39 4.65
CA TRP A 29 12.60 6.78 5.79
C TRP A 29 11.78 7.44 6.91
N ALA A 30 10.87 8.35 6.57
CA ALA A 30 10.05 9.04 7.57
C ALA A 30 9.07 8.11 8.29
N ILE A 31 8.48 7.16 7.57
CA ILE A 31 7.62 6.12 8.15
C ILE A 31 8.43 5.23 9.10
N ASN A 32 9.64 4.82 8.71
CA ASN A 32 10.54 4.07 9.59
C ASN A 32 10.81 4.80 10.91
N GLN A 33 11.06 6.12 10.85
CA GLN A 33 11.27 6.92 12.05
C GLN A 33 10.00 7.08 12.90
N ALA A 34 8.85 7.36 12.27
CA ALA A 34 7.60 7.61 12.98
C ALA A 34 7.01 6.35 13.66
N LEU A 35 7.22 5.18 13.04
CA LEU A 35 6.64 3.91 13.49
C LEU A 35 7.64 2.96 14.14
N GLY A 36 8.94 3.26 14.10
CA GLY A 36 9.98 2.37 14.60
C GLY A 36 10.16 1.11 13.72
N LEU A 37 10.00 1.27 12.41
CA LEU A 37 10.08 0.19 11.42
C LEU A 37 11.41 0.21 10.66
N ASN A 38 11.66 -0.83 9.89
CA ASN A 38 12.83 -0.93 9.01
C ASN A 38 12.44 -1.36 7.58
N LEU A 39 11.50 -0.64 6.97
CA LEU A 39 11.11 -0.80 5.57
C LEU A 39 12.33 -0.67 4.65
N ALA A 40 12.52 -1.66 3.79
CA ALA A 40 13.59 -1.69 2.79
C ALA A 40 12.98 -1.88 1.40
N LYS A 41 13.63 -1.31 0.38
CA LYS A 41 13.15 -1.40 -1.00
C LYS A 41 13.32 -2.83 -1.52
N GLU A 42 12.29 -3.36 -2.16
CA GLU A 42 12.35 -4.63 -2.87
C GLU A 42 13.07 -4.51 -4.21
N GLU A 43 13.69 -5.60 -4.66
CA GLU A 43 14.32 -5.64 -5.99
C GLU A 43 13.28 -5.67 -7.11
N GLN A 44 12.11 -6.25 -6.83
CA GLN A 44 11.03 -6.42 -7.78
C GLN A 44 9.91 -5.42 -7.47
N ASP A 45 9.57 -4.60 -8.47
CA ASP A 45 8.42 -3.72 -8.44
C ASP A 45 7.12 -4.50 -8.70
N ILE A 46 5.99 -4.02 -8.19
CA ILE A 46 4.67 -4.56 -8.51
C ILE A 46 4.32 -4.19 -9.96
N GLU A 47 4.03 -5.21 -10.78
CA GLU A 47 3.69 -5.06 -12.19
C GLU A 47 2.17 -5.10 -12.40
N VAL A 48 1.60 -4.05 -13.01
CA VAL A 48 0.17 -3.97 -13.35
C VAL A 48 -0.02 -3.74 -14.84
N PHE A 49 -0.79 -4.62 -15.49
CA PHE A 49 -1.05 -4.49 -16.91
C PHE A 49 -2.09 -3.40 -17.23
N MET A 50 -1.68 -2.37 -17.94
CA MET A 50 -2.53 -1.25 -18.34
C MET A 50 -3.17 -1.52 -19.69
N LYS A 51 -4.45 -1.94 -19.68
CA LYS A 51 -5.22 -2.28 -20.89
C LYS A 51 -5.24 -1.17 -21.95
N LYS A 52 -5.28 0.10 -21.55
CA LYS A 52 -5.36 1.25 -22.48
C LYS A 52 -4.07 1.49 -23.27
N SER A 53 -2.92 1.31 -22.63
CA SER A 53 -1.61 1.53 -23.26
C SER A 53 -0.97 0.24 -23.77
N ASN A 54 -1.56 -0.92 -23.45
CA ASN A 54 -1.00 -2.24 -23.75
C ASN A 54 0.44 -2.39 -23.24
N ARG A 55 0.68 -1.89 -22.03
CA ARG A 55 1.99 -1.86 -21.35
C ARG A 55 1.81 -2.14 -19.87
N SER A 56 2.86 -2.63 -19.23
CA SER A 56 2.88 -2.80 -17.79
C SER A 56 3.38 -1.56 -17.08
N SER A 57 2.72 -1.24 -15.97
CA SER A 57 3.09 -0.20 -15.02
C SER A 57 3.86 -0.83 -13.87
N LEU A 58 4.98 -0.23 -13.47
CA LEU A 58 5.82 -0.72 -12.37
C LEU A 58 5.67 0.20 -11.15
N HIS A 59 5.40 -0.40 -10.00
CA HIS A 59 5.15 0.29 -8.75
C HIS A 59 6.15 -0.17 -7.69
N ALA A 60 6.99 0.76 -7.24
CA ALA A 60 7.99 0.47 -6.21
C ALA A 60 7.34 0.00 -4.91
N MET A 61 7.96 -0.99 -4.28
CA MET A 61 7.52 -1.58 -3.02
C MET A 61 8.66 -1.58 -1.99
N PHE A 62 8.30 -1.33 -0.75
CA PHE A 62 9.16 -1.47 0.40
C PHE A 62 8.49 -2.36 1.42
N THR A 63 9.23 -3.29 2.02
CA THR A 63 8.69 -4.31 2.92
C THR A 63 9.45 -4.33 4.23
N TYR A 64 8.77 -4.78 5.28
CA TYR A 64 9.39 -5.13 6.55
C TYR A 64 8.50 -6.12 7.29
N PHE A 65 9.05 -7.28 7.63
CA PHE A 65 8.39 -8.25 8.50
C PHE A 65 8.91 -8.09 9.92
N HIS A 66 8.00 -7.81 10.86
CA HIS A 66 8.31 -7.69 12.28
C HIS A 66 8.02 -9.03 12.98
N GLU A 67 9.07 -9.82 13.19
CA GLU A 67 8.97 -11.20 13.69
C GLU A 67 8.23 -11.32 15.04
N GLU A 68 8.50 -10.43 16.01
CA GLU A 68 7.92 -10.55 17.36
C GLU A 68 6.39 -10.36 17.38
N SER A 69 5.85 -9.58 16.43
CA SER A 69 4.40 -9.33 16.34
C SER A 69 3.75 -10.01 15.14
N GLU A 70 4.50 -10.86 14.44
CA GLU A 70 4.09 -11.52 13.19
C GLU A 70 3.37 -10.56 12.23
N THR A 71 3.92 -9.35 12.06
CA THR A 71 3.29 -8.30 11.25
C THR A 71 4.07 -8.04 10.00
N ASP A 72 3.38 -8.05 8.87
CA ASP A 72 3.93 -7.67 7.58
C ASP A 72 3.53 -6.22 7.24
N TYR A 73 4.55 -5.39 6.97
CA TYR A 73 4.37 -4.00 6.57
C TYR A 73 4.82 -3.82 5.12
N ARG A 74 3.97 -3.20 4.31
CA ARG A 74 4.32 -2.84 2.92
C ARG A 74 4.00 -1.38 2.64
N LEU A 75 4.94 -0.68 2.01
CA LEU A 75 4.74 0.65 1.46
C LEU A 75 4.88 0.57 -0.06
N ILE A 76 3.83 0.97 -0.77
CA ILE A 76 3.73 0.80 -2.22
C ILE A 76 3.49 2.15 -2.87
N ALA A 77 4.24 2.47 -3.92
CA ALA A 77 3.99 3.65 -4.74
C ALA A 77 2.68 3.48 -5.52
N ASN A 78 1.67 4.29 -5.24
CA ASN A 78 0.39 4.19 -5.95
C ASN A 78 0.53 4.69 -7.40
N ARG A 79 1.46 5.60 -7.67
CA ARG A 79 1.69 6.21 -8.98
C ARG A 79 2.98 5.70 -9.62
N SER A 80 2.93 5.49 -10.93
CA SER A 80 4.09 5.26 -11.78
C SER A 80 4.08 6.21 -12.99
N THR A 81 5.06 6.05 -13.88
CA THR A 81 5.11 6.75 -15.17
C THR A 81 4.01 6.33 -16.15
N LEU A 82 3.43 5.13 -15.99
CA LEU A 82 2.48 4.53 -16.94
C LEU A 82 1.08 4.34 -16.36
N GLY A 83 0.90 4.45 -15.04
CA GLY A 83 -0.38 4.15 -14.41
C GLY A 83 -0.48 4.45 -12.93
N ILE A 84 -1.64 4.10 -12.37
CA ILE A 84 -1.95 4.16 -10.95
C ILE A 84 -2.38 2.76 -10.53
N LEU A 85 -1.82 2.25 -9.44
CA LEU A 85 -2.07 0.92 -8.92
C LEU A 85 -3.54 0.79 -8.49
N ILE A 86 -4.04 1.78 -7.74
CA ILE A 86 -5.45 1.89 -7.32
C ILE A 86 -6.02 3.22 -7.87
N PRO A 87 -6.54 3.25 -9.10
CA PRO A 87 -7.06 4.46 -9.74
C PRO A 87 -8.19 5.15 -8.96
N GLU A 88 -8.99 4.40 -8.21
CA GLU A 88 -10.09 4.91 -7.37
C GLU A 88 -9.60 5.75 -6.19
N LYS A 89 -8.35 5.56 -5.80
CA LYS A 89 -7.68 6.30 -4.73
C LYS A 89 -6.51 7.11 -5.28
N ALA A 90 -6.69 7.71 -6.47
CA ALA A 90 -5.65 8.50 -7.12
C ALA A 90 -5.12 9.66 -6.24
N GLN A 91 -5.87 10.16 -5.26
CA GLN A 91 -5.36 11.15 -4.31
C GLN A 91 -4.26 10.63 -3.38
N ALA A 92 -4.08 9.32 -3.24
CA ALA A 92 -2.96 8.72 -2.54
C ALA A 92 -1.76 8.60 -3.48
N ASP A 93 -0.60 9.08 -3.03
CA ASP A 93 0.68 8.92 -3.71
C ASP A 93 1.34 7.58 -3.31
N TYR A 94 1.11 7.14 -2.07
CA TYR A 94 1.56 5.86 -1.54
C TYR A 94 0.42 5.12 -0.82
N LEU A 95 0.52 3.79 -0.80
CA LEU A 95 -0.35 2.89 -0.05
C LEU A 95 0.48 2.21 1.02
N PHE A 96 0.06 2.28 2.27
CA PHE A 96 0.70 1.60 3.39
C PHE A 96 -0.23 0.48 3.87
N MET A 97 0.20 -0.75 3.63
CA MET A 97 -0.51 -1.99 3.95
C MET A 97 0.11 -2.59 5.20
N VAL A 98 -0.75 -3.04 6.11
CA VAL A 98 -0.35 -3.72 7.35
C VAL A 98 -1.19 -4.98 7.49
N THR A 99 -0.54 -6.11 7.40
CA THR A 99 -1.13 -7.43 7.63
C THR A 99 -0.67 -7.89 9.00
N ASP A 100 -1.57 -7.84 9.97
CA ASP A 100 -1.31 -8.35 11.32
C ASP A 100 -2.41 -9.28 11.78
N THR A 101 -2.06 -10.12 12.75
CA THR A 101 -2.99 -10.95 13.53
C THR A 101 -3.44 -10.26 14.81
N ALA A 102 -3.02 -9.01 15.04
CA ALA A 102 -2.95 -8.38 16.36
C ALA A 102 -3.62 -7.01 16.37
N GLU A 103 -4.81 -6.87 15.78
CA GLU A 103 -5.74 -5.73 15.87
C GLU A 103 -5.06 -4.35 16.01
N ARG A 104 -3.94 -4.05 15.32
CA ARG A 104 -3.36 -2.71 15.47
C ARG A 104 -4.35 -1.74 14.89
N SER A 105 -4.73 -0.75 15.69
CA SER A 105 -5.70 0.23 15.26
C SER A 105 -5.15 0.99 14.05
N ALA A 106 -5.74 0.78 12.89
CA ALA A 106 -5.42 1.54 11.67
C ALA A 106 -5.49 3.06 11.92
N GLN A 107 -6.29 3.51 12.90
CA GLN A 107 -6.36 4.91 13.32
C GLN A 107 -5.09 5.40 14.03
N GLU A 108 -4.45 4.57 14.85
CA GLU A 108 -3.18 4.94 15.51
C GLU A 108 -2.06 5.07 14.50
N LEU A 109 -1.94 4.11 13.57
CA LEU A 109 -0.99 4.18 12.45
C LEU A 109 -1.23 5.44 11.63
N ARG A 110 -2.48 5.72 11.27
CA ARG A 110 -2.87 6.94 10.56
C ARG A 110 -2.46 8.20 11.32
N SER A 111 -2.66 8.24 12.64
CA SER A 111 -2.29 9.40 13.47
C SER A 111 -0.80 9.67 13.39
N LYS A 112 0.03 8.64 13.60
CA LYS A 112 1.50 8.76 13.51
C LYS A 112 1.98 9.15 12.11
N VAL A 113 1.37 8.61 11.06
CA VAL A 113 1.72 8.99 9.67
C VAL A 113 1.38 10.46 9.39
N ASN A 114 0.29 11.00 9.95
CA ASN A 114 -0.06 12.41 9.80
C ASN A 114 0.85 13.37 10.58
N GLU A 115 1.63 12.88 11.54
CA GLU A 115 2.63 13.69 12.26
C GLU A 115 3.89 13.96 11.40
N ILE A 116 4.08 13.21 10.29
CA ILE A 116 5.19 13.42 9.37
C ILE A 116 5.01 14.77 8.67
N PRO A 117 5.94 15.75 8.81
CA PRO A 117 5.69 17.14 8.41
C PRO A 117 5.32 17.40 6.95
N PHE A 118 5.73 16.52 6.04
CA PHE A 118 5.47 16.65 4.60
C PHE A 118 4.32 15.76 4.11
N VAL A 119 3.71 14.97 4.99
CA VAL A 119 2.47 14.26 4.70
C VAL A 119 1.34 15.27 4.77
N LEU A 120 0.59 15.40 3.67
CA LEU A 120 -0.56 16.31 3.60
C LEU A 120 -1.77 15.71 4.32
N THR A 121 -2.02 14.43 4.08
CA THR A 121 -3.07 13.66 4.75
C THR A 121 -2.84 12.17 4.54
N SER A 122 -3.33 11.38 5.47
CA SER A 122 -3.56 9.95 5.31
C SER A 122 -5.01 9.57 5.65
N PHE A 123 -5.51 8.51 5.02
CA PHE A 123 -6.88 8.03 5.19
C PHE A 123 -6.94 6.51 5.08
N ILE A 124 -7.85 5.89 5.83
CA ILE A 124 -8.09 4.45 5.75
C ILE A 124 -8.86 4.16 4.46
N ILE A 125 -8.46 3.10 3.77
CA ILE A 125 -9.10 2.61 2.56
C ILE A 125 -9.86 1.34 2.91
N ASP A 126 -11.16 1.36 2.66
CA ASP A 126 -11.99 0.17 2.63
C ASP A 126 -11.67 -0.63 1.35
N VAL A 127 -10.96 -1.74 1.52
CA VAL A 127 -10.44 -2.57 0.42
C VAL A 127 -11.58 -3.27 -0.32
N GLU A 128 -12.64 -3.68 0.38
CA GLU A 128 -13.77 -4.39 -0.22
C GLU A 128 -14.53 -3.52 -1.24
N SER A 129 -14.49 -2.20 -1.03
CA SER A 129 -15.11 -1.23 -1.93
C SER A 129 -14.34 -0.98 -3.25
N LEU A 130 -13.08 -1.46 -3.37
CA LEU A 130 -12.22 -1.19 -4.52
C LEU A 130 -12.53 -2.15 -5.67
N LYS A 131 -12.60 -1.62 -6.90
CA LYS A 131 -12.72 -2.46 -8.10
C LYS A 131 -11.37 -3.03 -8.52
N SER A 132 -10.29 -2.32 -8.22
CA SER A 132 -8.91 -2.76 -8.46
C SER A 132 -8.27 -3.49 -7.27
N LYS A 133 -9.06 -4.06 -6.34
CA LYS A 133 -8.54 -4.80 -5.18
C LYS A 133 -7.67 -6.00 -5.55
N GLU A 134 -7.88 -6.58 -6.73
CA GLU A 134 -7.07 -7.65 -7.30
C GLU A 134 -5.58 -7.27 -7.45
N ASN A 135 -5.29 -5.98 -7.64
CA ASN A 135 -3.91 -5.49 -7.75
C ASN A 135 -3.15 -5.53 -6.41
N LEU A 136 -3.85 -5.79 -5.31
CA LEU A 136 -3.28 -5.92 -3.96
C LEU A 136 -2.98 -7.38 -3.60
N ILE A 137 -3.23 -8.31 -4.52
CA ILE A 137 -2.98 -9.74 -4.38
C ILE A 137 -1.73 -10.04 -5.21
N PHE A 138 -0.59 -10.17 -4.53
CA PHE A 138 0.72 -10.39 -5.15
C PHE A 138 1.64 -11.21 -4.25
#